data_AF-A0A2D1A8X2-F1
#
_entry.id   AF-A0A2D1A8X2-F1
#
_cell.length_a   1.000
_cell.length_b   1.000
_cell.length_c   1.000
_cell.angle_alpha   90.00
_cell.angle_beta   90.00
_cell.angle_gamma   90.00
#
_symmetry.space_group_name_H-M   'P 1'
#
loop_
_entity.id
_entity.type
_entity.pdbx_description
1 polymer ?
#
loop_
_entity_poly.entity_id
_entity_poly.type
_entity_poly.pdbx_seq_one_letter_code
_entity_poly.pdbx_strand_id
1 'polypeptide(L)' 'THGVNCTGSCSWKIYVKNGLITWETQQTDYPRTRPGLPNHEPRGCARGASYSWYVYSA' A
#
# COMPACT_ATOMS: atom_id res chain seq x y z
N THR A 1 2.35 4.87 1.87
CA THR A 1 2.23 4.09 3.12
C THR A 1 1.07 4.63 3.94
N HIS A 2 0.64 3.93 5.00
CA HIS A 2 -0.44 4.38 5.89
C HIS A 2 0.09 4.62 7.30
N GLY A 3 -0.08 5.84 7.81
CA GLY A 3 0.31 6.25 9.17
C GLY A 3 -0.69 5.83 10.24
N VAL A 4 -1.09 4.56 10.26
CA VAL A 4 -2.08 4.00 11.20
C VAL A 4 -1.44 2.88 12.03
N ASN A 5 -1.83 2.76 13.30
CA ASN A 5 -1.26 1.79 14.25
C ASN A 5 -1.70 0.35 13.95
N CYS A 6 -1.16 -0.25 12.89
CA CYS A 6 -1.52 -1.59 12.42
C CYS A 6 -0.33 -2.54 12.26
N THR A 7 0.87 -2.12 12.66
CA THR A 7 2.18 -2.81 12.49
C THR A 7 2.57 -3.15 11.04
N GLY A 8 1.71 -2.84 10.07
CA GLY A 8 1.88 -3.27 8.69
C GLY A 8 3.05 -2.60 7.97
N SER A 9 3.23 -1.29 8.11
CA SER A 9 4.24 -0.50 7.37
C SER A 9 4.28 -0.83 5.86
N CYS A 10 3.12 -1.11 5.29
CA CYS A 10 3.00 -1.55 3.91
C CYS A 10 3.23 -0.36 2.97
N SER A 11 4.06 -0.53 1.96
CA SER A 11 4.32 0.43 0.89
C SER A 11 3.28 0.23 -0.21
N TRP A 12 2.82 1.32 -0.80
CA TRP A 12 1.71 1.34 -1.75
C TRP A 12 2.05 2.26 -2.92
N LYS A 13 1.66 1.84 -4.12
CA LYS A 13 1.59 2.67 -5.33
C LYS A 13 0.29 3.46 -5.25
N ILE A 14 0.40 4.79 -5.26
CA ILE A 14 -0.76 5.68 -5.29
C ILE A 14 -1.03 6.07 -6.74
N TYR A 15 -2.25 5.83 -7.22
CA TYR A 15 -2.64 6.15 -8.58
C TYR A 15 -3.33 7.50 -8.62
N VAL A 16 -2.67 8.47 -9.26
CA VAL A 16 -3.22 9.79 -9.54
C VAL A 16 -3.74 9.80 -10.98
N LYS A 17 -5.01 10.15 -11.15
CA LYS A 17 -5.65 10.32 -12.46
C LYS A 17 -6.44 11.61 -12.45
N ASN A 18 -6.28 12.43 -13.50
CA ASN A 18 -6.86 13.77 -13.60
C ASN A 18 -6.51 14.68 -12.41
N GLY A 19 -5.29 14.55 -11.86
CA GLY A 19 -4.85 15.32 -10.70
C GLY A 19 -5.48 14.88 -9.36
N LEU A 20 -6.29 13.82 -9.33
CA LEU A 20 -6.95 13.29 -8.14
C LEU A 20 -6.39 11.92 -7.77
N ILE A 21 -6.30 11.64 -6.46
CA ILE A 21 -6.00 10.30 -5.96
C ILE A 21 -7.22 9.41 -6.23
N THR A 22 -7.02 8.28 -6.88
CA THR A 22 -8.12 7.41 -7.33
C THR A 22 -8.15 6.05 -6.65
N TRP A 23 -7.02 5.36 -6.59
CA TRP A 23 -6.87 4.09 -5.86
C TRP A 23 -5.41 3.83 -5.51
N GLU A 24 -5.18 2.76 -4.76
CA GLU A 24 -3.87 2.26 -4.41
C GLU A 24 -3.74 0.76 -4.72
N THR A 25 -2.52 0.33 -5.07
CA THR A 25 -2.14 -1.09 -5.06
C THR A 25 -0.83 -1.24 -4.29
N GLN A 26 -0.56 -2.43 -3.77
CA GLN A 26 0.67 -2.67 -3.03
C GLN A 26 1.92 -2.47 -3.90
N GLN A 27 2.98 -1.93 -3.31
CA GLN A 27 4.32 -2.00 -3.89
C GLN A 27 4.87 -3.43 -3.76
N THR A 28 5.74 -3.81 -4.70
CA THR A 28 6.33 -5.16 -4.74
C THR A 28 7.85 -5.13 -4.92
N ASP A 29 8.48 -4.06 -4.43
CA ASP A 29 9.89 -3.75 -4.63
C ASP A 29 10.65 -3.60 -3.30
N TYR A 30 10.22 -4.32 -2.25
CA TYR A 30 11.02 -4.42 -1.04
C TYR A 30 12.37 -5.08 -1.38
N PRO A 31 13.45 -4.73 -0.66
CA PRO A 31 14.68 -5.49 -0.74
C PRO A 31 14.40 -6.98 -0.49
N ARG A 32 14.83 -7.83 -1.43
CA ARG A 32 14.59 -9.27 -1.37
C ARG A 32 15.18 -9.87 -0.10
N THR A 33 14.52 -10.88 0.43
CA THR A 33 15.07 -11.69 1.51
C THR A 33 16.18 -12.60 0.99
N ARG A 34 16.90 -13.26 1.91
CA ARG A 34 17.97 -14.20 1.54
C ARG A 34 17.39 -15.39 0.75
N PRO A 35 18.19 -16.03 -0.13
CA PRO A 35 17.77 -17.27 -0.78
C PRO A 35 17.28 -18.31 0.24
N GLY A 36 16.18 -19.00 -0.07
CA GLY A 36 15.52 -19.96 0.82
C GLY A 36 14.47 -19.37 1.76
N LEU A 37 14.27 -18.04 1.77
CA LEU A 37 13.16 -17.38 2.46
C LEU A 37 12.19 -16.74 1.45
N PRO A 38 10.88 -16.68 1.75
CA PRO A 38 9.94 -15.91 0.95
C PRO A 38 10.25 -14.41 1.08
N ASN A 39 9.96 -13.64 0.04
CA ASN A 39 10.03 -12.18 0.14
C ASN A 39 8.77 -11.63 0.84
N HIS A 40 8.79 -10.34 1.18
CA HIS A 40 7.72 -9.70 1.95
C HIS A 40 6.52 -9.31 1.09
N GLU A 41 6.72 -9.17 -0.21
CA GLU A 41 5.71 -8.76 -1.17
C GLU A 41 4.48 -9.68 -1.17
N PRO A 42 3.27 -9.12 -1.37
CA PRO A 42 2.96 -7.70 -1.58
C PRO A 42 2.68 -6.93 -0.27
N ARG A 43 2.65 -7.61 0.88
CA ARG A 43 2.02 -7.09 2.11
C ARG A 43 0.61 -6.53 1.82
N GLY A 44 0.25 -5.44 2.47
CA GLY A 44 -1.06 -4.77 2.33
C GLY A 44 -2.17 -5.43 3.15
N CYS A 45 -3.33 -4.79 3.18
CA CYS A 45 -4.54 -5.33 3.80
C CYS A 45 -5.79 -4.61 3.27
N ALA A 46 -6.98 -5.18 3.50
CA ALA A 46 -8.24 -4.61 3.02
C ALA A 46 -8.46 -3.15 3.46
N ARG A 47 -8.09 -2.79 4.70
CA ARG A 47 -8.21 -1.41 5.22
C ARG A 47 -7.25 -0.45 4.51
N GLY A 48 -6.09 -0.94 4.11
CA GLY A 48 -5.13 -0.16 3.33
C GLY A 48 -5.55 0.02 1.88
N ALA A 49 -6.29 -0.94 1.30
CA ALA A 49 -6.79 -0.86 -0.07
C ALA A 49 -8.04 0.03 -0.22
N SER A 50 -8.59 0.52 0.89
CA SER A 50 -9.76 1.39 0.92
C SER A 50 -9.42 2.80 1.40
N TYR A 51 -8.13 3.17 1.50
CA TYR A 51 -7.71 4.43 2.11
C TYR A 51 -7.97 5.62 1.18
N SER A 52 -7.89 5.44 -0.15
CA SER A 52 -8.23 6.51 -1.12
C SER A 52 -9.65 7.07 -0.93
N TRP A 53 -10.58 6.28 -0.39
CA TRP A 53 -11.95 6.72 -0.13
C TRP A 53 -12.00 7.96 0.77
N TYR A 54 -11.14 8.04 1.79
CA TYR A 54 -11.15 9.14 2.78
C TYR A 54 -10.75 10.50 2.21
N VAL A 55 -10.08 10.56 1.04
CA VAL A 55 -9.52 11.82 0.53
C VAL A 55 -10.62 12.83 0.17
N TYR A 56 -11.79 12.36 -0.27
CA TYR A 56 -12.89 13.21 -0.74
C TYR A 56 -14.28 12.77 -0.25
N SER A 57 -14.37 11.89 0.75
CA SER A 57 -15.64 11.34 1.24
C SER A 57 -16.46 12.33 2.10
N ALA A 58 -16.11 13.61 2.11
CA ALA A 58 -16.79 14.65 2.89
C ALA A 58 -18.13 15.05 2.26
#